data_AF-A0A6L2PQ52-F1
#
_entry.id   AF-A0A6L2PQ52-F1
#
_cell.length_a   1.000
_cell.length_b   1.000
_cell.length_c   1.000
_cell.angle_alpha   90.00
_cell.angle_beta   90.00
_cell.angle_gamma   90.00
#
_symmetry.space_group_name_H-M   'P 1'
#
loop_
_entity.id
_entity.type
_entity.pdbx_description
1 polymer ?
#
loop_
_entity_poly.entity_id
_entity_poly.type
_entity_poly.pdbx_seq_one_letter_code
_entity_poly.pdbx_strand_id
1 'polypeptide(L)'
;MAEKGTFAGKIVSHDEQQPCIGNSIAKVNKERAVKENTSSKEPVSTREKIKLVHHMKQNLTGEKFLWFRDHLVPDVLKYTPELILNIIELYLARFKEELEQIRLKHSVGNRKNRQHASREDIIRLTLLREEEEFNTCGLEIPDVTVPKQLEMLRNWNGELRLLQNFKLKRFNRKSLQHLASCSKNNQEASCSKNNQEELVTDDDIAAMNAVSVETPVAQITESDPQNVGKADISEGAVSLASRKLEGTDDDCMDVGSE
;
A
#
# COMPACT_ATOMS: atom_id res chain seq x y z
N MET A 1 54.73 -91.32 2.11
CA MET A 1 55.64 -90.36 1.44
C MET A 1 55.36 -88.99 2.07
N ALA A 2 56.32 -88.22 2.59
CA ALA A 2 57.52 -87.66 1.95
C ALA A 2 57.13 -86.59 0.90
N GLU A 3 57.62 -85.34 0.90
CA GLU A 3 58.77 -84.71 1.60
C GLU A 3 58.40 -83.32 2.19
N LYS A 4 58.84 -82.97 3.41
CA LYS A 4 59.94 -82.01 3.71
C LYS A 4 60.05 -80.77 2.79
N GLY A 5 59.79 -79.59 3.35
CA GLY A 5 60.14 -78.28 2.79
C GLY A 5 60.29 -77.24 3.91
N THR A 6 61.53 -76.89 4.27
CA THR A 6 61.83 -75.97 5.39
C THR A 6 62.03 -74.54 4.88
N PHE A 7 61.44 -73.55 5.53
CA PHE A 7 61.83 -72.15 5.38
C PHE A 7 61.97 -71.44 6.74
N ALA A 8 63.17 -70.95 7.01
CA ALA A 8 63.45 -69.96 8.05
C ALA A 8 63.64 -68.59 7.35
N GLY A 9 63.41 -67.44 8.00
CA GLY A 9 63.02 -67.21 9.39
C GLY A 9 63.29 -65.73 9.74
N LYS A 10 63.53 -65.44 11.03
CA LYS A 10 63.90 -64.12 11.58
C LYS A 10 62.91 -62.97 11.33
N ILE A 11 62.09 -62.78 12.36
CA ILE A 11 61.71 -61.46 12.88
C ILE A 11 62.97 -60.59 13.02
N VAL A 12 62.91 -59.31 12.66
CA VAL A 12 63.91 -58.28 12.99
C VAL A 12 63.19 -57.02 13.46
N SER A 13 63.61 -56.48 14.60
CA SER A 13 63.13 -55.20 15.13
C SER A 13 64.19 -54.11 14.93
N HIS A 14 63.76 -52.99 14.37
CA HIS A 14 64.34 -51.64 14.43
C HIS A 14 63.13 -50.71 14.25
N ASP A 15 62.85 -49.68 15.04
CA ASP A 15 63.60 -49.06 16.13
C ASP A 15 64.98 -48.49 15.71
N GLU A 16 64.94 -47.34 15.03
CA GLU A 16 65.83 -46.22 15.32
C GLU A 16 65.28 -44.87 14.79
N GLN A 17 65.22 -43.89 15.70
CA GLN A 17 65.44 -42.45 15.51
C GLN A 17 64.72 -41.65 14.41
N GLN A 18 63.90 -40.68 14.85
CA GLN A 18 63.74 -39.40 14.16
C GLN A 18 65.01 -38.54 14.31
N PRO A 19 65.42 -37.81 13.26
CA PRO A 19 66.12 -36.54 13.43
C PRO A 19 65.29 -35.35 12.89
N CYS A 20 65.20 -34.28 13.68
CA CYS A 20 64.50 -33.05 13.31
C CYS A 20 65.28 -32.29 12.22
N ILE A 21 64.62 -31.83 11.16
CA ILE A 21 65.18 -30.88 10.19
C ILE A 21 64.34 -29.59 10.21
N GLY A 22 65.00 -28.48 10.55
CA GLY A 22 64.35 -27.21 10.85
C GLY A 22 64.08 -26.29 9.65
N ASN A 23 63.52 -25.12 9.96
CA ASN A 23 63.06 -24.10 9.03
C ASN A 23 64.12 -23.69 7.98
N SER A 24 63.72 -23.75 6.69
CA SER A 24 64.37 -23.00 5.61
C SER A 24 63.38 -21.99 5.02
N ILE A 25 63.14 -20.89 5.75
CA ILE A 25 62.29 -19.79 5.27
C ILE A 25 63.17 -18.83 4.45
N ALA A 26 63.36 -19.14 3.17
CA ALA A 26 64.05 -18.28 2.22
C ALA A 26 63.37 -18.27 0.84
N LYS A 27 62.97 -17.08 0.38
CA LYS A 27 62.52 -16.77 -1.00
C LYS A 27 61.26 -17.49 -1.51
N VAL A 28 60.09 -17.08 -1.02
CA VAL A 28 58.85 -17.02 -1.85
C VAL A 28 58.25 -15.60 -1.78
N ASN A 29 59.03 -14.61 -2.25
CA ASN A 29 58.63 -13.20 -2.32
C ASN A 29 58.63 -12.70 -3.77
N LYS A 30 57.82 -13.32 -4.64
CA LYS A 30 57.52 -12.76 -5.98
C LYS A 30 56.16 -13.13 -6.60
N GLU A 31 55.21 -13.66 -5.82
CA GLU A 31 53.86 -14.04 -6.29
C GLU A 31 52.72 -13.43 -5.45
N ARG A 32 52.96 -12.26 -4.84
CA ARG A 32 51.92 -11.44 -4.18
C ARG A 32 51.62 -10.15 -4.94
N ALA A 33 51.36 -10.33 -6.24
CA ALA A 33 50.74 -9.35 -7.13
C ALA A 33 49.80 -10.12 -8.09
N VAL A 34 48.79 -9.44 -8.65
CA VAL A 34 47.76 -10.06 -9.51
C VAL A 34 46.83 -11.05 -8.78
N LYS A 35 46.27 -10.64 -7.63
CA LYS A 35 44.94 -11.12 -7.20
C LYS A 35 44.08 -10.11 -6.43
N GLU A 36 44.36 -8.82 -6.62
CA GLU A 36 43.42 -7.72 -6.38
C GLU A 36 42.91 -7.21 -7.74
N ASN A 37 41.67 -6.68 -7.79
CA ASN A 37 40.90 -6.16 -8.95
C ASN A 37 39.70 -6.97 -9.48
N THR A 38 39.19 -7.98 -8.77
CA THR A 38 37.90 -8.64 -9.10
C THR A 38 36.74 -8.35 -8.13
N SER A 39 36.95 -7.54 -7.08
CA SER A 39 35.97 -7.33 -5.98
C SER A 39 35.10 -6.07 -6.11
N SER A 40 35.35 -5.20 -7.10
CA SER A 40 34.94 -3.78 -7.06
C SER A 40 33.81 -3.35 -8.02
N LYS A 41 33.09 -4.28 -8.66
CA LYS A 41 32.13 -3.92 -9.75
C LYS A 41 30.62 -4.13 -9.48
N GLU A 42 30.22 -4.91 -8.47
CA GLU A 42 28.79 -5.24 -8.27
C GLU A 42 27.96 -4.46 -7.21
N PRO A 43 28.51 -3.74 -6.21
CA PRO A 43 27.66 -3.15 -5.16
C PRO A 43 26.79 -1.96 -5.65
N VAL A 44 27.16 -1.32 -6.76
CA VAL A 44 26.47 -0.14 -7.30
C VAL A 44 25.14 -0.53 -7.97
N SER A 45 25.15 -1.54 -8.84
CA SER A 45 23.96 -1.98 -9.60
C SER A 45 22.81 -2.40 -8.68
N THR A 46 23.11 -3.11 -7.58
CA THR A 46 22.08 -3.53 -6.61
C THR A 46 21.48 -2.34 -5.87
N ARG A 47 22.30 -1.33 -5.51
CA ARG A 47 21.82 -0.08 -4.92
C ARG A 47 20.91 0.71 -5.88
N GLU A 48 21.21 0.69 -7.17
CA GLU A 48 20.39 1.34 -8.21
C GLU A 48 19.07 0.61 -8.45
N LYS A 49 19.08 -0.73 -8.49
CA LYS A 49 17.86 -1.55 -8.53
C LYS A 49 16.94 -1.26 -7.34
N ILE A 50 17.48 -1.12 -6.13
CA ILE A 50 16.70 -0.76 -4.93
C ILE A 50 16.10 0.65 -5.05
N LYS A 51 16.86 1.65 -5.53
CA LYS A 51 16.33 2.99 -5.80
C LYS A 51 15.19 2.96 -6.83
N LEU A 52 15.34 2.20 -7.91
CA LEU A 52 14.33 2.07 -8.96
C LEU A 52 13.04 1.44 -8.41
N VAL A 53 13.14 0.33 -7.67
CA VAL A 53 11.97 -0.33 -7.05
C VAL A 53 11.29 0.60 -6.03
N HIS A 54 12.06 1.38 -5.26
CA HIS A 54 11.50 2.38 -4.35
C HIS A 54 10.73 3.49 -5.11
N HIS A 55 11.33 4.04 -6.17
CA HIS A 55 10.69 5.06 -7.02
C HIS A 55 9.44 4.49 -7.73
N MET A 56 9.46 3.25 -8.21
CA MET A 56 8.29 2.59 -8.79
C MET A 56 7.17 2.40 -7.75
N LYS A 57 7.50 2.06 -6.49
CA LYS A 57 6.50 2.02 -5.40
C LYS A 57 5.91 3.42 -5.11
N GLN A 58 6.75 4.45 -5.10
CA GLN A 58 6.31 5.84 -4.92
C GLN A 58 5.37 6.27 -6.06
N ASN A 59 5.72 5.99 -7.32
CA ASN A 59 4.84 6.23 -8.47
C ASN A 59 3.48 5.54 -8.29
N LEU A 60 3.46 4.23 -8.04
CA LEU A 60 2.21 3.47 -7.88
C LEU A 60 1.34 3.99 -6.73
N THR A 61 1.95 4.49 -5.66
CA THR A 61 1.24 5.14 -4.54
C THR A 61 0.72 6.52 -4.96
N GLY A 62 1.50 7.27 -5.75
CA GLY A 62 1.12 8.57 -6.28
C GLY A 62 -0.04 8.50 -7.27
N GLU A 63 0.04 7.62 -8.27
CA GLU A 63 -1.05 7.35 -9.23
C GLU A 63 -2.35 6.94 -8.52
N LYS A 64 -2.25 6.09 -7.49
CA LYS A 64 -3.39 5.72 -6.65
C LYS A 64 -4.01 6.95 -5.97
N PHE A 65 -3.20 7.85 -5.40
CA PHE A 65 -3.70 9.04 -4.72
C PHE A 65 -4.24 10.09 -5.69
N LEU A 66 -3.66 10.22 -6.89
CA LEU A 66 -4.18 11.05 -7.98
C LEU A 66 -5.57 10.56 -8.42
N TRP A 67 -5.72 9.25 -8.65
CA TRP A 67 -7.03 8.67 -8.93
C TRP A 67 -8.05 9.00 -7.83
N PHE A 68 -7.67 8.83 -6.55
CA PHE A 68 -8.58 9.17 -5.45
C PHE A 68 -8.93 10.65 -5.40
N ARG A 69 -7.97 11.56 -5.63
CA ARG A 69 -8.19 13.03 -5.74
C ARG A 69 -9.25 13.34 -6.81
N ASP A 70 -9.09 12.78 -7.99
CA ASP A 70 -9.91 13.10 -9.17
C ASP A 70 -11.33 12.54 -9.09
N HIS A 71 -11.56 11.57 -8.20
CA HIS A 71 -12.87 10.99 -7.89
C HIS A 71 -13.42 11.45 -6.53
N LEU A 72 -12.81 12.48 -5.90
CA LEU A 72 -13.40 13.13 -4.73
C LEU A 72 -14.67 13.89 -5.16
N VAL A 73 -15.71 13.79 -4.33
CA VAL A 73 -16.89 14.65 -4.45
C VAL A 73 -16.46 16.08 -4.08
N PRO A 74 -16.80 17.11 -4.88
CA PRO A 74 -16.63 18.50 -4.47
C PRO A 74 -17.47 18.81 -3.22
N ASP A 75 -17.19 19.94 -2.56
CA ASP A 75 -17.97 20.53 -1.46
C ASP A 75 -18.10 19.72 -0.15
N VAL A 76 -17.80 18.42 -0.15
CA VAL A 76 -17.69 17.61 1.07
C VAL A 76 -16.51 18.11 1.91
N LEU A 77 -16.78 18.57 3.14
CA LEU A 77 -15.74 19.01 4.09
C LEU A 77 -15.12 17.85 4.89
N LYS A 78 -15.89 16.78 5.14
CA LYS A 78 -15.46 15.59 5.89
C LYS A 78 -16.13 14.36 5.30
N TYR A 79 -15.33 13.35 4.97
CA TYR A 79 -15.86 12.08 4.46
C TYR A 79 -16.49 11.23 5.56
N THR A 80 -17.70 10.73 5.31
CA THR A 80 -18.36 9.70 6.11
C THR A 80 -17.84 8.31 5.72
N PRO A 81 -18.00 7.27 6.58
CA PRO A 81 -17.62 5.89 6.23
C PRO A 81 -18.28 5.40 4.93
N GLU A 82 -19.49 5.87 4.63
CA GLU A 82 -20.26 5.50 3.44
C GLU A 82 -19.66 6.12 2.16
N LEU A 83 -19.27 7.40 2.20
CA LEU A 83 -18.57 8.03 1.08
C LEU A 83 -17.19 7.39 0.83
N ILE A 84 -16.52 6.91 1.88
CA ILE A 84 -15.25 6.17 1.77
C ILE A 84 -15.48 4.78 1.17
N LEU A 85 -16.55 4.08 1.54
CA LEU A 85 -16.93 2.82 0.92
C LEU A 85 -17.21 3.02 -0.58
N ASN A 86 -18.04 4.00 -0.93
CA ASN A 86 -18.41 4.29 -2.32
C ASN A 86 -17.21 4.61 -3.21
N ILE A 87 -16.28 5.46 -2.76
CA ILE A 87 -15.09 5.82 -3.57
C ILE A 87 -14.09 4.65 -3.70
N ILE A 88 -14.01 3.75 -2.71
CA ILE A 88 -13.20 2.53 -2.80
C ILE A 88 -13.85 1.51 -3.74
N GLU A 89 -15.18 1.35 -3.71
CA GLU A 89 -15.86 0.45 -4.64
C GLU A 89 -15.85 0.98 -6.08
N LEU A 90 -15.81 2.30 -6.27
CA LEU A 90 -15.50 2.93 -7.56
C LEU A 90 -14.05 2.68 -8.00
N TYR A 91 -13.07 2.73 -7.08
CA TYR A 91 -11.67 2.38 -7.37
C TYR A 91 -11.52 0.93 -7.82
N LEU A 92 -12.19 -0.01 -7.13
CA LEU A 92 -12.23 -1.43 -7.54
C LEU A 92 -13.02 -1.64 -8.84
N ALA A 93 -13.94 -0.74 -9.19
CA ALA A 93 -14.69 -0.77 -10.44
C ALA A 93 -13.92 -0.21 -11.66
N ARG A 94 -12.80 0.49 -11.48
CA ARG A 94 -12.15 1.33 -12.52
C ARG A 94 -11.75 0.62 -13.81
N PHE A 95 -11.55 -0.71 -13.81
CA PHE A 95 -11.23 -1.49 -15.01
C PHE A 95 -12.42 -2.30 -15.57
N LYS A 96 -13.64 -2.16 -15.03
CA LYS A 96 -14.81 -2.92 -15.51
C LYS A 96 -15.11 -2.65 -16.99
N GLU A 97 -14.98 -1.41 -17.44
CA GLU A 97 -15.20 -1.05 -18.84
C GLU A 97 -14.13 -1.68 -19.76
N GLU A 98 -12.85 -1.59 -19.41
CA GLU A 98 -11.76 -2.19 -20.19
C GLU A 98 -11.91 -3.72 -20.30
N LEU A 99 -12.34 -4.39 -19.21
CA LEU A 99 -12.63 -5.82 -19.23
C LEU A 99 -13.83 -6.18 -20.12
N GLU A 100 -14.90 -5.39 -20.12
CA GLU A 100 -16.04 -5.58 -21.02
C GLU A 100 -15.65 -5.30 -22.49
N GLN A 101 -14.81 -4.30 -22.77
CA GLN A 101 -14.27 -4.06 -24.11
C GLN A 101 -13.41 -5.22 -24.62
N ILE A 102 -12.57 -5.82 -23.76
CA ILE A 102 -11.77 -7.02 -24.10
C ILE A 102 -12.70 -8.23 -24.35
N ARG A 103 -13.69 -8.44 -23.46
CA ARG A 103 -14.70 -9.50 -23.57
C ARG A 103 -15.50 -9.41 -24.88
N LEU A 104 -15.92 -8.21 -25.28
CA LEU A 104 -16.61 -7.97 -26.54
C LEU A 104 -15.71 -8.25 -27.76
N LYS A 105 -14.44 -7.83 -27.73
CA LYS A 105 -13.48 -8.18 -28.80
C LYS A 105 -13.29 -9.69 -28.95
N HIS A 106 -13.32 -10.45 -27.85
CA HIS A 106 -13.26 -11.91 -27.89
C HIS A 106 -14.53 -12.56 -28.44
N SER A 107 -15.72 -12.02 -28.16
CA SER A 107 -16.98 -12.57 -28.66
C SER A 107 -17.24 -12.31 -30.13
N VAL A 108 -16.70 -11.22 -30.69
CA VAL A 108 -16.88 -10.82 -32.10
C VAL A 108 -15.93 -11.56 -33.06
N GLY A 109 -14.85 -12.17 -32.57
CA GLY A 109 -13.80 -12.77 -33.41
C GLY A 109 -13.71 -14.30 -33.33
N ASN A 110 -14.06 -15.00 -34.42
CA ASN A 110 -13.86 -16.46 -34.60
C ASN A 110 -12.37 -16.91 -34.68
N ARG A 111 -11.42 -16.11 -34.18
CA ARG A 111 -9.98 -16.36 -34.22
C ARG A 111 -9.51 -16.98 -32.90
N LYS A 112 -8.82 -18.12 -32.96
CA LYS A 112 -8.39 -18.92 -31.78
C LYS A 112 -7.38 -18.24 -30.83
N ASN A 113 -6.95 -17.01 -31.09
CA ASN A 113 -5.92 -16.32 -30.31
C ASN A 113 -6.53 -15.19 -29.48
N ARG A 114 -6.42 -15.26 -28.13
CA ARG A 114 -6.90 -14.23 -27.19
C ARG A 114 -6.06 -12.95 -27.33
N GLN A 115 -6.48 -12.04 -28.20
CA GLN A 115 -5.94 -10.68 -28.25
C GLN A 115 -6.08 -10.01 -26.88
N HIS A 116 -5.08 -9.21 -26.48
CA HIS A 116 -5.02 -8.54 -25.18
C HIS A 116 -4.92 -9.45 -23.92
N ALA A 117 -4.76 -10.77 -24.03
CA ALA A 117 -4.70 -11.68 -22.87
C ALA A 117 -3.74 -11.24 -21.76
N SER A 118 -2.52 -10.80 -22.11
CA SER A 118 -1.54 -10.31 -21.13
C SER A 118 -2.01 -9.08 -20.36
N ARG A 119 -2.75 -8.16 -21.00
CA ARG A 119 -3.34 -6.97 -20.35
C ARG A 119 -4.51 -7.37 -19.46
N GLU A 120 -5.39 -8.23 -19.97
CA GLU A 120 -6.55 -8.80 -19.28
C GLU A 120 -6.14 -9.51 -17.98
N ASP A 121 -5.11 -10.35 -18.04
CA ASP A 121 -4.65 -11.15 -16.92
C ASP A 121 -3.86 -10.29 -15.89
N ILE A 122 -3.16 -9.23 -16.33
CA ILE A 122 -2.59 -8.19 -15.43
C ILE A 122 -3.71 -7.44 -14.68
N ILE A 123 -4.77 -6.99 -15.37
CA ILE A 123 -5.90 -6.30 -14.75
C ILE A 123 -6.54 -7.20 -13.68
N ARG A 124 -6.81 -8.47 -14.02
CA ARG A 124 -7.39 -9.44 -13.08
C ARG A 124 -6.53 -9.62 -11.84
N LEU A 125 -5.21 -9.78 -12.00
CA LEU A 125 -4.30 -9.96 -10.89
C LEU A 125 -4.24 -8.70 -9.98
N THR A 126 -4.26 -7.51 -10.58
CA THR A 126 -4.34 -6.24 -9.82
C THR A 126 -5.66 -6.12 -9.05
N LEU A 127 -6.81 -6.34 -9.70
CA LEU A 127 -8.12 -6.25 -9.05
C LEU A 127 -8.30 -7.29 -7.94
N LEU A 128 -7.93 -8.55 -8.19
CA LEU A 128 -8.01 -9.63 -7.20
C LEU A 128 -7.21 -9.28 -5.95
N ARG A 129 -5.98 -8.78 -6.14
CA ARG A 129 -5.13 -8.33 -5.03
C ARG A 129 -5.72 -7.14 -4.28
N GLU A 130 -6.24 -6.14 -4.97
CA GLU A 130 -6.79 -4.94 -4.33
C GLU A 130 -8.10 -5.23 -3.58
N GLU A 131 -8.93 -6.14 -4.08
CA GLU A 131 -10.12 -6.62 -3.37
C GLU A 131 -9.75 -7.53 -2.18
N GLU A 132 -8.73 -8.40 -2.32
CA GLU A 132 -8.18 -9.16 -1.19
C GLU A 132 -7.64 -8.23 -0.10
N GLU A 133 -6.82 -7.23 -0.45
CA GLU A 133 -6.34 -6.20 0.47
C GLU A 133 -7.52 -5.44 1.13
N PHE A 134 -8.58 -5.10 0.39
CA PHE A 134 -9.76 -4.42 0.94
C PHE A 134 -10.58 -5.28 1.92
N ASN A 135 -10.72 -6.58 1.63
CA ASN A 135 -11.46 -7.51 2.46
C ASN A 135 -10.69 -7.96 3.72
N THR A 136 -9.36 -7.95 3.69
CA THR A 136 -8.48 -8.52 4.73
C THR A 136 -7.77 -7.45 5.59
N CYS A 137 -6.66 -6.88 5.13
CA CYS A 137 -5.82 -5.96 5.91
C CYS A 137 -6.24 -4.49 5.83
N GLY A 138 -7.09 -4.15 4.85
CA GLY A 138 -7.57 -2.81 4.55
C GLY A 138 -6.67 -2.05 3.57
N LEU A 139 -7.29 -1.47 2.54
CA LEU A 139 -6.61 -0.66 1.54
C LEU A 139 -6.04 0.62 2.17
N GLU A 140 -4.77 0.89 1.87
CA GLU A 140 -4.03 2.05 2.36
C GLU A 140 -4.26 3.28 1.44
N ILE A 141 -4.82 4.34 2.01
CA ILE A 141 -5.31 5.57 1.35
C ILE A 141 -5.05 6.77 2.31
N PRO A 142 -4.87 8.02 1.85
CA PRO A 142 -4.79 9.18 2.75
C PRO A 142 -6.06 9.34 3.61
N ASP A 143 -5.92 9.85 4.84
CA ASP A 143 -7.05 9.96 5.78
C ASP A 143 -8.02 11.12 5.46
N VAL A 144 -8.87 10.90 4.46
CA VAL A 144 -9.96 11.81 4.04
C VAL A 144 -11.01 12.08 5.14
N THR A 145 -10.97 11.39 6.29
CA THR A 145 -11.81 11.75 7.46
C THR A 145 -11.32 13.00 8.19
N VAL A 146 -10.12 13.49 7.88
CA VAL A 146 -9.53 14.72 8.45
C VAL A 146 -9.58 15.84 7.39
N PRO A 147 -10.28 16.97 7.63
CA PRO A 147 -10.48 18.00 6.61
C PRO A 147 -9.17 18.57 6.06
N LYS A 148 -8.17 18.80 6.92
CA LYS A 148 -6.83 19.27 6.50
C LYS A 148 -6.10 18.28 5.57
N GLN A 149 -6.33 16.98 5.70
CA GLN A 149 -5.74 15.98 4.79
C GLN A 149 -6.52 15.89 3.47
N LEU A 150 -7.84 16.06 3.52
CA LEU A 150 -8.70 16.15 2.34
C LEU A 150 -8.37 17.38 1.47
N GLU A 151 -8.18 18.54 2.10
CA GLU A 151 -7.73 19.78 1.46
C GLU A 151 -6.32 19.61 0.85
N MET A 152 -5.36 19.09 1.63
CA MET A 152 -4.04 18.73 1.09
C MET A 152 -4.11 17.80 -0.11
N LEU A 153 -5.04 16.83 -0.14
CA LEU A 153 -5.19 15.90 -1.25
C LEU A 153 -5.82 16.57 -2.48
N ARG A 154 -6.87 17.38 -2.31
CA ARG A 154 -7.51 18.16 -3.39
C ARG A 154 -6.51 19.08 -4.09
N ASN A 155 -5.66 19.77 -3.32
CA ASN A 155 -4.68 20.72 -3.85
C ASN A 155 -3.36 20.07 -4.29
N TRP A 156 -3.19 18.75 -4.16
CA TRP A 156 -1.95 18.07 -4.53
C TRP A 156 -1.84 17.82 -6.02
N ASN A 157 -0.69 18.20 -6.59
CA ASN A 157 -0.37 18.19 -8.02
C ASN A 157 0.24 16.87 -8.52
N GLY A 158 0.46 15.87 -7.65
CA GLY A 158 1.19 14.65 -8.00
C GLY A 158 2.67 14.63 -7.58
N GLU A 159 3.20 15.68 -6.95
CA GLU A 159 4.61 15.70 -6.54
C GLU A 159 4.92 14.61 -5.50
N LEU A 160 5.68 13.59 -5.93
CA LEU A 160 6.02 12.40 -5.15
C LEU A 160 6.78 12.71 -3.85
N ARG A 161 7.50 13.83 -3.79
CA ARG A 161 8.21 14.30 -2.57
C ARG A 161 7.26 14.63 -1.43
N LEU A 162 6.02 15.00 -1.74
CA LEU A 162 4.99 15.35 -0.77
C LEU A 162 4.22 14.12 -0.26
N LEU A 163 4.39 12.93 -0.85
CA LEU A 163 3.72 11.70 -0.41
C LEU A 163 3.97 11.37 1.07
N GLN A 164 5.17 11.67 1.58
CA GLN A 164 5.53 11.47 2.99
C GLN A 164 4.78 12.38 3.97
N ASN A 165 4.13 13.44 3.49
CA ASN A 165 3.38 14.39 4.32
C ASN A 165 1.92 13.95 4.56
N PHE A 166 1.44 12.95 3.81
CA PHE A 166 0.09 12.41 3.97
C PHE A 166 0.04 11.38 5.10
N LYS A 167 -0.97 11.51 5.97
CA LYS A 167 -1.31 10.50 6.97
C LYS A 167 -2.11 9.40 6.29
N LEU A 168 -1.49 8.23 6.14
CA LEU A 168 -2.10 7.07 5.51
C LEU A 168 -2.88 6.24 6.53
N LYS A 169 -4.00 5.68 6.09
CA LYS A 169 -4.94 4.91 6.89
C LYS A 169 -5.43 3.70 6.12
N ARG A 170 -5.64 2.59 6.82
CA ARG A 170 -6.19 1.36 6.25
C ARG A 170 -7.70 1.35 6.43
N PHE A 171 -8.41 1.10 5.34
CA PHE A 171 -9.86 0.96 5.33
C PHE A 171 -10.22 -0.46 4.86
N ASN A 172 -10.87 -1.25 5.73
CA ASN A 172 -11.38 -2.58 5.42
C ASN A 172 -12.90 -2.51 5.20
N ARG A 173 -13.42 -3.24 4.21
CA ARG A 173 -14.86 -3.33 3.88
C ARG A 173 -15.75 -3.55 5.12
N LYS A 174 -15.42 -4.53 5.97
CA LYS A 174 -16.17 -4.86 7.21
C LYS A 174 -16.18 -3.70 8.22
N SER A 175 -15.04 -3.01 8.35
CA SER A 175 -14.91 -1.87 9.27
C SER A 175 -15.75 -0.68 8.80
N LEU A 176 -15.71 -0.36 7.50
CA LEU A 176 -16.55 0.69 6.91
C LEU A 176 -18.04 0.37 7.03
N GLN A 177 -18.44 -0.87 6.74
CA GLN A 177 -19.83 -1.32 6.87
C GLN A 177 -20.36 -1.23 8.31
N HIS A 178 -19.55 -1.63 9.30
CA HIS A 178 -19.91 -1.49 10.72
C HIS A 178 -20.00 -0.02 11.17
N LEU A 179 -19.09 0.84 10.71
CA LEU A 179 -19.15 2.27 11.01
C LEU A 179 -20.37 2.95 10.34
N ALA A 180 -20.75 2.50 9.14
CA ALA A 180 -21.95 2.96 8.45
C ALA A 180 -23.25 2.56 9.17
N SER A 181 -23.37 1.31 9.62
CA SER A 181 -24.56 0.86 10.36
C SER A 181 -24.66 1.50 11.75
N CYS A 182 -23.57 1.58 12.51
CA CYS A 182 -23.56 2.25 13.81
C CYS A 182 -23.91 3.75 13.71
N SER A 183 -23.56 4.42 12.60
CA SER A 183 -23.93 5.83 12.40
C SER A 183 -25.42 6.06 12.10
N LYS A 184 -26.19 5.01 11.81
CA LYS A 184 -27.64 5.08 11.55
C LYS A 184 -28.48 4.82 12.80
N ASN A 185 -27.98 3.98 13.71
CA ASN A 185 -28.72 3.61 14.92
C ASN A 185 -28.53 4.62 16.07
N ASN A 186 -27.43 5.39 16.08
CA ASN A 186 -27.10 6.35 17.15
C ASN A 186 -27.89 7.69 17.08
N GLN A 187 -29.21 7.61 16.90
CA GLN A 187 -30.11 8.54 17.57
C GLN A 187 -30.70 7.93 18.86
N GLU A 188 -30.62 6.60 19.04
CA GLU A 188 -31.09 5.89 20.23
C GLU A 188 -30.07 4.82 20.68
N ALA A 189 -29.10 5.18 21.54
CA ALA A 189 -28.47 4.31 22.57
C ALA A 189 -27.17 4.92 23.15
N SER A 190 -27.25 5.57 24.31
CA SER A 190 -26.07 5.93 25.12
C SER A 190 -25.69 4.79 26.08
N CYS A 191 -24.77 3.89 25.68
CA CYS A 191 -24.12 2.87 26.52
C CYS A 191 -22.86 2.34 25.77
N SER A 192 -21.76 1.92 26.40
CA SER A 192 -21.34 2.03 27.81
C SER A 192 -19.81 2.06 27.90
N LYS A 193 -19.28 2.62 28.99
CA LYS A 193 -17.88 2.41 29.39
C LYS A 193 -17.82 1.12 30.19
N ASN A 194 -17.07 0.12 29.72
CA ASN A 194 -16.71 -1.03 30.55
C ASN A 194 -15.26 -0.85 31.00
N ASN A 195 -15.08 -0.35 32.23
CA ASN A 195 -13.84 -0.60 32.96
C ASN A 195 -13.74 -2.10 33.24
N GLN A 196 -12.52 -2.64 33.30
CA GLN A 196 -12.27 -3.97 33.85
C GLN A 196 -11.90 -3.82 35.32
N GLU A 197 -12.80 -4.20 36.22
CA GLU A 197 -12.50 -4.40 37.65
C GLU A 197 -13.61 -5.31 38.23
N GLU A 198 -13.25 -6.53 38.62
CA GLU A 198 -14.10 -7.46 39.36
C GLU A 198 -13.20 -8.39 40.20
N LEU A 199 -13.77 -8.97 41.28
CA LEU A 199 -13.17 -9.93 42.22
C LEU A 199 -12.28 -9.35 43.33
N VAL A 200 -12.93 -8.73 44.32
CA VAL A 200 -12.62 -8.95 45.74
C VAL A 200 -13.92 -9.39 46.42
N THR A 201 -13.88 -10.48 47.19
CA THR A 201 -15.05 -11.04 47.91
C THR A 201 -15.25 -10.40 49.27
N ASP A 202 -16.47 -10.50 49.79
CA ASP A 202 -16.90 -9.94 51.07
C ASP A 202 -16.13 -10.49 52.28
N ASP A 203 -15.80 -9.59 53.23
CA ASP A 203 -15.62 -9.87 54.67
C ASP A 203 -15.82 -8.55 55.45
N ASP A 204 -16.17 -8.66 56.74
CA ASP A 204 -16.75 -7.60 57.60
C ASP A 204 -15.96 -6.26 57.72
N ILE A 205 -16.70 -5.15 57.90
CA ILE A 205 -16.76 -4.36 59.17
C ILE A 205 -17.71 -3.15 59.04
N ALA A 206 -18.32 -2.75 60.15
CA ALA A 206 -19.39 -1.74 60.20
C ALA A 206 -18.97 -0.35 60.72
N ALA A 207 -19.90 0.60 60.52
CA ALA A 207 -20.20 1.79 61.34
C ALA A 207 -19.65 3.18 60.94
N MET A 208 -20.50 4.19 61.25
CA MET A 208 -20.24 5.64 61.38
C MET A 208 -20.03 6.47 60.07
N ASN A 209 -20.48 7.73 59.98
CA ASN A 209 -21.64 8.41 60.59
C ASN A 209 -21.92 9.78 59.93
N ALA A 210 -23.20 10.09 59.65
CA ALA A 210 -23.81 11.44 59.61
C ALA A 210 -23.26 12.54 58.64
N VAL A 211 -24.01 13.67 58.59
CA VAL A 211 -23.71 14.97 57.93
C VAL A 211 -23.72 14.90 56.38
N SER A 212 -24.76 15.31 55.63
CA SER A 212 -25.60 16.53 55.62
C SER A 212 -24.91 17.80 55.09
N VAL A 213 -25.40 18.33 53.97
CA VAL A 213 -25.75 19.76 53.69
C VAL A 213 -26.26 19.86 52.24
N GLU A 214 -27.20 20.78 51.96
CA GLU A 214 -27.96 20.86 50.71
C GLU A 214 -27.68 22.14 49.90
N THR A 215 -27.43 22.04 48.58
CA THR A 215 -27.72 23.08 47.54
C THR A 215 -27.10 24.51 47.75
N PRO A 216 -27.41 25.56 46.94
CA PRO A 216 -28.08 25.64 45.63
C PRO A 216 -27.31 26.36 44.50
N VAL A 217 -27.77 26.09 43.26
CA VAL A 217 -28.03 26.99 42.11
C VAL A 217 -27.31 28.35 42.01
N ALA A 218 -26.70 28.59 40.83
CA ALA A 218 -26.66 29.91 40.20
C ALA A 218 -26.89 29.79 38.67
N GLN A 219 -27.74 30.67 38.10
CA GLN A 219 -27.95 30.84 36.65
C GLN A 219 -27.40 32.20 36.21
N ILE A 220 -26.94 32.32 34.96
CA ILE A 220 -26.73 33.61 34.27
C ILE A 220 -27.24 33.46 32.82
N THR A 221 -27.78 34.54 32.25
CA THR A 221 -28.67 34.57 31.08
C THR A 221 -28.06 35.22 29.83
N GLU A 222 -28.83 35.14 28.73
CA GLU A 222 -28.99 36.05 27.55
C GLU A 222 -28.38 37.48 27.69
N SER A 223 -27.95 38.22 26.65
CA SER A 223 -28.20 38.24 25.16
C SER A 223 -26.95 38.89 24.46
N ASP A 224 -26.87 39.39 23.20
CA ASP A 224 -27.78 39.64 22.05
C ASP A 224 -26.95 39.73 20.72
N PRO A 225 -27.52 39.59 19.49
CA PRO A 225 -26.75 39.59 18.23
C PRO A 225 -26.95 40.83 17.32
N GLN A 226 -25.93 41.17 16.50
CA GLN A 226 -26.12 41.94 15.25
C GLN A 226 -24.86 42.04 14.36
N ASN A 227 -24.97 41.74 13.06
CA ASN A 227 -24.73 42.69 11.95
C ASN A 227 -25.14 42.06 10.59
N VAL A 228 -25.40 42.88 9.54
CA VAL A 228 -25.97 42.45 8.24
C VAL A 228 -25.33 43.19 7.05
N GLY A 229 -25.02 42.44 5.99
CA GLY A 229 -24.67 42.91 4.63
C GLY A 229 -24.50 41.68 3.72
N LYS A 230 -25.02 41.55 2.47
CA LYS A 230 -25.32 42.50 1.38
C LYS A 230 -24.09 43.34 0.98
N ALA A 231 -23.63 43.36 -0.28
CA ALA A 231 -24.11 42.68 -1.51
C ALA A 231 -22.95 42.59 -2.55
N ASP A 232 -23.08 42.21 -3.83
CA ASP A 232 -24.28 41.97 -4.67
C ASP A 232 -24.00 40.98 -5.85
N ILE A 233 -25.00 40.80 -6.71
CA ILE A 233 -25.10 39.95 -7.91
C ILE A 233 -24.26 40.45 -9.11
N SER A 234 -23.78 39.53 -9.95
CA SER A 234 -23.58 39.80 -11.40
C SER A 234 -23.82 38.56 -12.26
N GLU A 235 -24.68 38.69 -13.27
CA GLU A 235 -24.91 37.65 -14.30
C GLU A 235 -23.96 37.83 -15.49
N GLY A 236 -23.60 36.74 -16.17
CA GLY A 236 -22.58 36.76 -17.24
C GLY A 236 -22.79 35.67 -18.30
N ALA A 237 -23.95 35.66 -18.95
CA ALA A 237 -24.24 34.70 -20.02
C ALA A 237 -23.48 35.04 -21.31
N VAL A 238 -22.67 34.11 -21.83
CA VAL A 238 -22.00 34.26 -23.14
C VAL A 238 -22.15 33.00 -24.01
N SER A 239 -22.97 33.17 -25.05
CA SER A 239 -23.04 32.46 -26.34
C SER A 239 -22.55 31.00 -26.44
N LEU A 240 -23.53 30.13 -26.74
CA LEU A 240 -23.35 28.97 -27.61
C LEU A 240 -22.71 29.38 -28.96
N ALA A 241 -21.81 28.57 -29.53
CA ALA A 241 -21.25 28.82 -30.88
C ALA A 241 -20.81 27.51 -31.58
N SER A 242 -21.66 27.01 -32.49
CA SER A 242 -21.36 25.81 -33.29
C SER A 242 -20.54 26.15 -34.54
N ARG A 243 -19.36 25.55 -34.70
CA ARG A 243 -18.54 25.41 -35.94
C ARG A 243 -17.28 24.58 -35.60
N LYS A 244 -16.72 23.76 -36.49
CA LYS A 244 -17.14 23.33 -37.84
C LYS A 244 -16.54 21.93 -38.08
N LEU A 245 -17.21 21.08 -38.87
CA LEU A 245 -16.59 19.89 -39.44
C LEU A 245 -15.65 20.29 -40.58
N GLU A 246 -14.39 19.85 -40.51
CA GLU A 246 -13.50 19.75 -41.67
C GLU A 246 -12.88 18.35 -41.64
N GLY A 247 -13.20 17.56 -42.66
CA GLY A 247 -12.59 16.26 -42.90
C GLY A 247 -11.54 16.37 -44.00
N THR A 248 -10.51 15.55 -43.92
CA THR A 248 -9.52 15.32 -44.98
C THR A 248 -9.69 13.88 -45.45
N ASP A 249 -10.60 13.68 -46.41
CA ASP A 249 -10.62 12.48 -47.23
C ASP A 249 -9.48 12.60 -48.24
N ASP A 250 -8.32 12.05 -47.92
CA ASP A 250 -7.15 11.98 -48.81
C ASP A 250 -6.66 10.52 -48.91
N ASP A 251 -6.80 9.94 -50.10
CA ASP A 251 -5.86 9.10 -50.84
C ASP A 251 -4.95 8.05 -50.13
N CYS A 252 -4.67 6.88 -50.73
CA CYS A 252 -5.29 6.17 -51.86
C CYS A 252 -4.85 4.69 -51.79
N MET A 253 -5.41 3.82 -52.63
CA MET A 253 -4.93 2.45 -52.79
C MET A 253 -3.55 2.44 -53.49
N ASP A 254 -2.57 1.73 -52.93
CA ASP A 254 -1.49 1.13 -53.71
C ASP A 254 -1.45 -0.38 -53.44
N VAL A 255 -1.28 -1.16 -54.50
CA VAL A 255 -1.48 -2.63 -54.54
C VAL A 255 -0.28 -3.27 -55.22
N GLY A 256 0.92 -2.94 -54.74
CA GLY A 256 2.19 -3.48 -55.23
C GLY A 256 2.19 -5.01 -55.26
N SER A 257 2.21 -5.57 -56.47
CA SER A 257 2.20 -7.00 -56.74
C SER A 257 3.41 -7.36 -57.60
N GLU A 258 4.39 -8.06 -57.01
CA GLU A 258 5.44 -8.87 -57.65
C GLU A 258 5.84 -10.03 -56.71
#